data_AF-A0A099I955-F1
#
_entry.id   AF-A0A099I955-F1
#
_cell.length_a   1.000
_cell.length_b   1.000
_cell.length_c   1.000
_cell.angle_alpha   90.00
_cell.angle_beta   90.00
_cell.angle_gamma   90.00
#
_symmetry.space_group_name_H-M   'P 1'
#
loop_
_entity.id
_entity.type
_entity.pdbx_description
1 polymer ?
#
loop_
_entity_poly.entity_id
_entity_poly.type
_entity_poly.pdbx_seq_one_letter_code
_entity_poly.pdbx_strand_id
1 'polypeptide(L)'
;MNRKKIITLCLSIILLALIGVGGTLAYLTSNTEQLNNRFTFSNGISMQLDEDRIDKNLHTVTEENGVIAGSDKGNDYLNVLPGEVLHKDPTVTILANSPDCYVFVSVKNPSEELLSLNISEKWMFIDKIDDISYYVYVKDGQPESVKASKQNTRLTPVFDSVTVANIINKDNSELVSLSDIEVKASAVQSKVAGEDNYDEVKAEGLGLLGYHVE
;
A
#
# COMPACT_ATOMS: atom_id res chain seq x y z
N MET A 1 -77.13 1.83 -53.73
CA MET A 1 -76.49 1.32 -52.49
C MET A 1 -77.07 2.08 -51.29
N ASN A 2 -77.56 1.40 -50.25
CA ASN A 2 -78.20 2.09 -49.10
C ASN A 2 -77.15 2.85 -48.30
N ARG A 3 -77.43 4.09 -47.86
CA ARG A 3 -76.45 4.98 -47.18
C ARG A 3 -75.72 4.28 -46.02
N LYS A 4 -76.41 3.41 -45.28
CA LYS A 4 -75.84 2.58 -44.22
C LYS A 4 -74.73 1.63 -44.73
N LYS A 5 -74.91 1.01 -45.90
CA LYS A 5 -73.92 0.12 -46.54
C LYS A 5 -72.70 0.90 -47.04
N ILE A 6 -72.89 2.13 -47.52
CA ILE A 6 -71.78 3.02 -47.94
C ILE A 6 -70.94 3.42 -46.72
N ILE A 7 -71.60 3.79 -45.62
CA ILE A 7 -70.91 4.16 -44.38
C ILE A 7 -70.10 2.98 -43.83
N THR A 8 -70.67 1.77 -43.81
CA THR A 8 -69.95 0.57 -43.37
C THR A 8 -68.73 0.26 -44.24
N LEU A 9 -68.82 0.47 -45.56
CA LEU A 9 -67.70 0.26 -46.48
C LEU A 9 -66.57 1.28 -46.27
N CYS A 10 -66.91 2.57 -46.12
CA CYS A 10 -65.91 3.59 -45.80
C CYS A 10 -65.23 3.33 -44.44
N LEU A 11 -66.00 2.92 -43.43
CA LEU A 11 -65.45 2.59 -42.11
C LEU A 11 -64.45 1.42 -42.18
N SER A 12 -64.76 0.41 -42.99
CA SER A 12 -63.89 -0.78 -43.13
C SER A 12 -62.62 -0.47 -43.91
N ILE A 13 -62.65 0.42 -44.90
CA ILE A 13 -61.44 0.89 -45.61
C ILE A 13 -60.53 1.71 -44.67
N ILE A 14 -61.11 2.58 -43.84
CA ILE A 14 -60.36 3.38 -42.85
C ILE A 14 -59.68 2.45 -41.83
N LEU A 15 -60.38 1.42 -41.37
CA LEU A 15 -59.82 0.44 -40.43
C LEU A 15 -58.65 -0.34 -41.05
N LEU A 16 -58.76 -0.75 -42.32
CA LEU A 16 -57.69 -1.43 -43.05
C LEU A 16 -56.45 -0.53 -43.24
N ALA A 17 -56.65 0.75 -43.54
CA ALA A 17 -55.55 1.70 -43.68
C ALA A 17 -54.80 1.95 -42.35
N LEU A 18 -55.52 2.04 -41.23
CA LEU A 18 -54.93 2.22 -39.90
C LEU A 18 -54.11 1.00 -39.45
N ILE A 19 -54.59 -0.22 -39.72
CA ILE A 19 -53.88 -1.46 -39.41
C ILE A 19 -52.63 -1.59 -40.30
N GLY A 20 -52.73 -1.23 -41.58
CA GLY A 20 -51.60 -1.25 -42.51
C GLY A 20 -50.46 -0.33 -42.07
N VAL A 21 -50.74 0.94 -41.80
CA VAL A 21 -49.72 1.93 -41.40
C VAL A 21 -49.20 1.67 -39.99
N GLY A 22 -50.08 1.39 -39.02
CA GLY A 22 -49.70 1.12 -37.63
C GLY A 22 -48.90 -0.17 -37.47
N GLY A 23 -49.25 -1.22 -38.22
CA GLY A 23 -48.54 -2.49 -38.23
C GLY A 23 -47.13 -2.39 -38.82
N THR A 24 -46.96 -1.68 -39.95
CA THR A 24 -45.63 -1.46 -40.53
C THR A 24 -44.73 -0.59 -39.65
N LEU A 25 -45.28 0.45 -38.99
CA LEU A 25 -44.48 1.31 -38.11
C LEU A 25 -44.02 0.56 -36.86
N ALA A 26 -44.88 -0.28 -36.26
CA ALA A 26 -44.48 -1.10 -35.12
C ALA A 26 -43.42 -2.15 -35.49
N TYR A 27 -43.52 -2.77 -36.66
CA TYR A 27 -42.53 -3.72 -37.16
C TYR A 27 -41.17 -3.05 -37.52
N LEU A 28 -41.20 -1.77 -37.93
CA LEU A 28 -40.01 -0.98 -38.29
C LEU A 28 -39.44 -0.15 -37.13
N THR A 29 -40.04 -0.22 -35.94
CA THR A 29 -39.58 0.53 -34.77
C THR A 29 -38.99 -0.43 -33.74
N SER A 30 -37.71 -0.28 -33.45
CA SER A 30 -37.03 -0.96 -32.35
C SER A 30 -36.33 0.09 -31.50
N ASN A 31 -36.54 0.04 -30.19
CA ASN A 31 -35.85 0.88 -29.23
C ASN A 31 -35.15 -0.05 -28.23
N THR A 32 -33.95 0.33 -27.82
CA THR A 32 -33.25 -0.33 -26.72
C THR A 32 -33.33 0.56 -25.48
N GLU A 33 -33.28 -0.05 -24.31
CA GLU A 33 -33.06 0.70 -23.07
C GLU A 33 -31.63 1.27 -23.03
N GLN A 34 -31.41 2.25 -22.15
CA GLN A 34 -30.09 2.87 -21.97
C GLN A 34 -29.22 2.00 -21.04
N LEU A 35 -27.99 1.69 -21.47
CA LEU A 35 -26.97 1.09 -20.62
C LEU A 35 -26.16 2.21 -19.94
N ASN A 36 -26.29 2.31 -18.62
CA ASN A 36 -25.50 3.21 -17.80
C ASN A 36 -24.26 2.50 -17.27
N ASN A 37 -23.08 2.85 -17.79
CA ASN A 37 -21.80 2.38 -17.27
C ASN A 37 -21.21 3.41 -16.32
N ARG A 38 -20.98 3.01 -15.07
CA ARG A 38 -20.32 3.85 -14.06
C ARG A 38 -18.85 3.42 -13.95
N PHE A 39 -17.95 4.32 -14.32
CA PHE A 39 -16.51 4.16 -14.15
C PHE A 39 -16.06 5.00 -12.95
N THR A 40 -15.30 4.41 -12.05
CA THR A 40 -14.68 5.10 -10.91
C THR A 40 -13.21 4.75 -10.86
N PHE A 41 -12.36 5.73 -10.57
CA PHE A 41 -10.96 5.46 -10.30
C PHE A 41 -10.81 4.58 -9.05
N SER A 42 -9.71 3.83 -8.98
CA SER A 42 -9.32 3.14 -7.75
C SER A 42 -9.08 4.17 -6.65
N ASN A 43 -9.28 3.78 -5.40
CA ASN A 43 -8.77 4.54 -4.26
C ASN A 43 -7.25 4.65 -4.37
N GLY A 44 -6.69 5.75 -3.86
CA GLY A 44 -5.25 5.87 -3.68
C GLY A 44 -4.72 4.88 -2.64
N ILE A 45 -3.41 4.70 -2.60
CA ILE A 45 -2.76 3.88 -1.58
C ILE A 45 -2.72 4.66 -0.27
N SER A 46 -3.13 4.04 0.82
CA SER A 46 -3.04 4.59 2.17
C SER A 46 -2.24 3.63 3.04
N MET A 47 -1.26 4.15 3.79
CA MET A 47 -0.36 3.34 4.60
C MET A 47 0.02 4.06 5.90
N GLN A 48 0.51 3.29 6.86
CA GLN A 48 1.08 3.75 8.13
C GLN A 48 2.42 3.06 8.36
N LEU A 49 3.32 3.74 9.07
CA LEU A 49 4.56 3.20 9.60
C LEU A 49 4.57 3.50 11.09
N ASP A 50 4.59 2.45 11.91
CA ASP A 50 4.64 2.54 13.36
C ASP A 50 5.61 1.49 13.92
N GLU A 51 5.95 1.63 15.19
CA GLU A 51 6.69 0.66 15.99
C GLU A 51 6.11 0.61 17.40
N ASP A 52 6.47 -0.39 18.18
CA ASP A 52 6.09 -0.47 19.58
C ASP A 52 6.72 0.69 20.36
N ARG A 53 5.96 1.27 21.29
CA ARG A 53 6.44 2.33 22.18
C ARG A 53 7.32 1.73 23.26
N ILE A 54 8.48 2.32 23.49
CA ILE A 54 9.49 1.85 24.44
C ILE A 54 9.63 2.83 25.62
N ASP A 55 9.87 2.29 26.82
CA ASP A 55 10.38 3.11 27.92
C ASP A 55 11.84 3.47 27.64
N LYS A 56 12.11 4.76 27.47
CA LYS A 56 13.41 5.27 27.05
C LYS A 56 14.60 4.93 27.97
N ASN A 57 14.38 4.57 29.24
CA ASN A 57 15.49 4.22 30.14
C ASN A 57 15.57 2.72 30.42
N LEU A 58 14.44 2.03 30.38
CA LEU A 58 14.37 0.59 30.63
C LEU A 58 14.54 -0.24 29.36
N HIS A 59 14.38 0.38 28.19
CA HIS A 59 14.40 -0.25 26.87
C HIS A 59 13.40 -1.40 26.71
N THR A 60 12.31 -1.37 27.49
CA THR A 60 11.23 -2.35 27.44
C THR A 60 9.99 -1.77 26.77
N VAL A 61 9.22 -2.64 26.09
CA VAL A 61 7.92 -2.27 25.52
C VAL A 61 6.99 -1.72 26.59
N THR A 62 6.36 -0.59 26.29
CA THR A 62 5.38 0.05 27.15
C THR A 62 4.01 -0.51 26.86
N GLU A 63 3.48 -1.27 27.82
CA GLU A 63 2.12 -1.78 27.79
C GLU A 63 1.20 -0.93 28.66
N GLU A 64 0.03 -0.59 28.15
CA GLU A 64 -1.05 0.04 28.91
C GLU A 64 -2.28 -0.87 28.88
N ASN A 65 -2.68 -1.38 30.05
CA ASN A 65 -3.80 -2.32 30.18
C ASN A 65 -3.66 -3.62 29.35
N GLY A 66 -2.43 -4.11 29.18
CA GLY A 66 -2.14 -5.31 28.37
C GLY A 66 -2.23 -5.08 26.86
N VAL A 67 -2.27 -3.81 26.42
CA VAL A 67 -2.16 -3.41 25.02
C VAL A 67 -0.83 -2.69 24.84
N ILE A 68 -0.04 -3.16 23.87
CA ILE A 68 1.18 -2.48 23.46
C ILE A 68 0.78 -1.17 22.78
N ALA A 69 1.32 -0.05 23.27
CA ALA A 69 1.10 1.23 22.61
C ALA A 69 2.04 1.38 21.42
N GLY A 70 1.56 1.92 20.30
CA GLY A 70 2.40 2.26 19.15
C GLY A 70 3.05 3.65 19.26
N SER A 71 4.12 3.85 18.51
CA SER A 71 4.75 5.14 18.21
C SER A 71 4.89 5.31 16.69
N ASP A 72 4.41 6.42 16.15
CA ASP A 72 4.56 6.83 14.75
C ASP A 72 5.66 7.90 14.55
N LYS A 73 6.38 8.24 15.62
CA LYS A 73 7.43 9.28 15.65
C LYS A 73 8.80 8.78 16.07
N GLY A 74 8.95 7.46 16.22
CA GLY A 74 10.15 6.84 16.77
C GLY A 74 10.15 6.77 18.30
N ASN A 75 11.24 6.24 18.86
CA ASN A 75 11.49 6.10 20.29
C ASN A 75 12.88 6.62 20.65
N ASP A 76 13.01 7.19 21.84
CA ASP A 76 14.30 7.52 22.44
C ASP A 76 14.84 6.31 23.21
N TYR A 77 16.15 6.06 23.11
CA TYR A 77 16.88 5.06 23.91
C TYR A 77 18.00 5.77 24.67
N LEU A 78 17.87 5.89 25.98
CA LEU A 78 18.79 6.61 26.86
C LEU A 78 19.58 5.62 27.70
N ASN A 79 20.88 5.90 27.88
CA ASN A 79 21.79 5.07 28.68
C ASN A 79 21.99 3.65 28.11
N VAL A 80 21.94 3.52 26.78
CA VAL A 80 22.25 2.29 26.06
C VAL A 80 23.62 1.75 26.45
N LEU A 81 23.68 0.44 26.76
CA LEU A 81 24.90 -0.23 27.19
C LEU A 81 25.56 -1.01 26.05
N PRO A 82 26.91 -1.16 26.04
CA PRO A 82 27.59 -2.02 25.08
C PRO A 82 27.08 -3.47 25.15
N GLY A 83 26.82 -4.08 23.99
CA GLY A 83 26.31 -5.45 23.90
C GLY A 83 24.81 -5.60 24.15
N GLU A 84 24.07 -4.51 24.42
CA GLU A 84 22.63 -4.55 24.62
C GLU A 84 21.88 -4.88 23.32
N VAL A 85 20.76 -5.59 23.44
CA VAL A 85 19.82 -5.84 22.34
C VAL A 85 18.56 -5.05 22.63
N LEU A 86 18.33 -4.01 21.82
CA LEU A 86 17.20 -3.09 21.95
C LEU A 86 16.05 -3.57 21.08
N HIS A 87 14.84 -3.65 21.64
CA HIS A 87 13.62 -3.91 20.87
C HIS A 87 13.35 -2.73 19.93
N LYS A 88 13.16 -2.98 18.64
CA LYS A 88 12.78 -1.96 17.66
C LYS A 88 12.15 -2.64 16.45
N ASP A 89 10.88 -2.36 16.19
CA ASP A 89 10.07 -3.13 15.24
C ASP A 89 9.31 -2.26 14.20
N PRO A 90 10.01 -1.42 13.42
CA PRO A 90 9.37 -0.57 12.42
C PRO A 90 8.54 -1.41 11.46
N THR A 91 7.24 -1.16 11.44
CA THR A 91 6.27 -1.98 10.72
C THR A 91 5.37 -1.13 9.83
N VAL A 92 5.29 -1.53 8.57
CA VAL A 92 4.37 -0.93 7.61
C VAL A 92 3.00 -1.60 7.70
N THR A 93 1.94 -0.79 7.77
CA THR A 93 0.55 -1.24 7.63
C THR A 93 -0.07 -0.64 6.39
N ILE A 94 -0.53 -1.48 5.46
CA ILE A 94 -1.35 -1.05 4.32
C ILE A 94 -2.81 -0.94 4.78
N LEU A 95 -3.40 0.24 4.64
CA LEU A 95 -4.75 0.50 5.12
C LEU A 95 -5.81 -0.10 4.19
N ALA A 96 -6.95 -0.44 4.78
CA ALA A 96 -8.08 -1.02 4.09
C ALA A 96 -8.49 -0.25 2.82
N ASN A 97 -8.87 -0.99 1.79
CA ASN A 97 -9.30 -0.51 0.48
C ASN A 97 -8.21 0.17 -0.37
N SER A 98 -6.93 0.03 0.01
CA SER A 98 -5.81 0.31 -0.88
C SER A 98 -5.75 -0.72 -2.02
N PRO A 99 -5.35 -0.34 -3.24
CA PRO A 99 -5.16 -1.28 -4.34
C PRO A 99 -3.93 -2.18 -4.12
N ASP A 100 -3.79 -3.22 -4.95
CA ASP A 100 -2.57 -4.05 -4.99
C ASP A 100 -1.34 -3.16 -5.16
N CYS A 101 -0.37 -3.25 -4.26
CA CYS A 101 0.81 -2.37 -4.25
C CYS A 101 2.09 -3.11 -3.82
N TYR A 102 3.24 -2.66 -4.31
CA TYR A 102 4.54 -3.04 -3.76
C TYR A 102 4.93 -2.07 -2.67
N VAL A 103 5.63 -2.57 -1.65
CA VAL A 103 6.05 -1.79 -0.49
C VAL A 103 7.57 -1.81 -0.41
N PHE A 104 8.15 -0.62 -0.27
CA PHE A 104 9.57 -0.39 -0.18
C PHE A 104 9.89 0.34 1.13
N VAL A 105 11.07 0.09 1.68
CA VAL A 105 11.56 0.80 2.86
C VAL A 105 13.00 1.21 2.67
N SER A 106 13.36 2.37 3.21
CA SER A 106 14.74 2.81 3.37
C SER A 106 15.09 2.81 4.84
N VAL A 107 16.25 2.25 5.18
CA VAL A 107 16.80 2.23 6.53
C VAL A 107 18.15 2.94 6.52
N LYS A 108 18.21 4.10 7.17
CA LYS A 108 19.45 4.85 7.36
C LYS A 108 20.07 4.47 8.69
N ASN A 109 21.33 4.04 8.68
CA ASN A 109 22.07 3.66 9.87
C ASN A 109 23.51 4.19 9.79
N PRO A 110 23.75 5.45 10.21
CA PRO A 110 25.08 6.06 10.17
C PRO A 110 26.08 5.39 11.13
N SER A 111 25.59 4.58 12.07
CA SER A 111 26.39 3.88 13.09
C SER A 111 26.39 2.37 12.88
N GLU A 112 26.37 1.89 11.64
CA GLU A 112 26.22 0.45 11.30
C GLU A 112 27.31 -0.46 11.87
N GLU A 113 28.52 0.04 12.11
CA GLU A 113 29.59 -0.71 12.78
C GLU A 113 29.28 -0.97 14.27
N LEU A 114 28.38 -0.17 14.85
CA LEU A 114 28.03 -0.17 16.27
C LEU A 114 26.59 -0.62 16.52
N LEU A 115 25.70 -0.48 15.55
CA LEU A 115 24.28 -0.82 15.62
C LEU A 115 23.95 -1.82 14.52
N SER A 116 23.93 -3.09 14.87
CA SER A 116 23.57 -4.17 13.95
C SER A 116 22.06 -4.40 13.95
N LEU A 117 21.42 -4.36 12.79
CA LEU A 117 19.98 -4.55 12.63
C LEU A 117 19.66 -6.01 12.31
N ASN A 118 18.66 -6.60 12.96
CA ASN A 118 18.17 -7.94 12.63
C ASN A 118 17.09 -7.89 11.52
N ILE A 119 17.51 -7.60 10.27
CA ILE A 119 16.58 -7.47 9.13
C ILE A 119 15.79 -8.77 8.92
N SER A 120 14.47 -8.64 8.83
CA SER A 120 13.57 -9.78 8.62
C SER A 120 13.70 -10.35 7.21
N GLU A 121 13.57 -11.68 7.08
CA GLU A 121 13.56 -12.40 5.79
C GLU A 121 12.43 -11.97 4.84
N LYS A 122 11.42 -11.24 5.35
CA LYS A 122 10.33 -10.67 4.54
C LYS A 122 10.73 -9.37 3.84
N TRP A 123 11.96 -8.91 4.01
CA TRP A 123 12.49 -7.71 3.38
C TRP A 123 13.76 -8.06 2.61
N MET A 124 13.68 -7.98 1.29
CA MET A 124 14.81 -8.24 0.41
C MET A 124 15.60 -6.96 0.17
N PHE A 125 16.90 -7.01 0.41
CA PHE A 125 17.83 -5.95 0.07
C PHE A 125 17.82 -5.67 -1.44
N ILE A 126 17.72 -4.39 -1.81
CA ILE A 126 17.76 -3.93 -3.20
C ILE A 126 19.13 -3.30 -3.49
N ASP A 127 19.49 -2.28 -2.70
CA ASP A 127 20.69 -1.48 -2.91
C ASP A 127 21.03 -0.68 -1.64
N LYS A 128 22.22 -0.07 -1.62
CA LYS A 128 22.68 0.83 -0.55
C LYS A 128 23.41 2.02 -1.14
N ILE A 129 23.04 3.23 -0.69
CA ILE A 129 23.74 4.48 -1.00
C ILE A 129 24.14 5.10 0.34
N ASP A 130 25.42 5.39 0.51
CA ASP A 130 26.00 5.87 1.77
C ASP A 130 25.58 5.01 2.98
N ASP A 131 24.87 5.59 3.94
CA ASP A 131 24.37 4.95 5.15
C ASP A 131 22.92 4.46 5.01
N ILE A 132 22.32 4.54 3.81
CA ILE A 132 20.92 4.21 3.53
C ILE A 132 20.82 2.90 2.74
N SER A 133 20.23 1.88 3.34
CA SER A 133 19.89 0.62 2.69
C SER A 133 18.42 0.60 2.26
N TYR A 134 18.13 0.09 1.07
CA TYR A 134 16.79 0.02 0.49
C TYR A 134 16.33 -1.42 0.38
N TYR A 135 15.06 -1.67 0.74
CA TYR A 135 14.47 -3.00 0.74
C TYR A 135 13.08 -3.01 0.10
N VAL A 136 12.67 -4.17 -0.40
CA VAL A 136 11.30 -4.44 -0.87
C VAL A 136 10.68 -5.56 -0.05
N TYR A 137 9.38 -5.47 0.21
CA TYR A 137 8.63 -6.54 0.85
C TYR A 137 8.55 -7.77 -0.08
N VAL A 138 8.82 -8.94 0.48
CA VAL A 138 8.87 -10.20 -0.28
C VAL A 138 8.03 -11.30 0.34
N LYS A 139 7.69 -12.26 -0.52
CA LYS A 139 7.12 -13.53 -0.12
C LYS A 139 7.76 -14.63 -0.96
N ASP A 140 8.09 -15.73 -0.30
CA ASP A 140 8.84 -16.85 -0.88
C ASP A 140 10.15 -16.41 -1.58
N GLY A 141 10.81 -15.39 -1.03
CA GLY A 141 12.08 -14.87 -1.52
C GLY A 141 12.00 -14.08 -2.82
N GLN A 142 10.81 -13.59 -3.21
CA GLN A 142 10.61 -12.74 -4.39
C GLN A 142 9.76 -11.50 -4.05
N PRO A 143 10.00 -10.34 -4.70
CA PRO A 143 9.13 -9.18 -4.57
C PRO A 143 7.67 -9.55 -4.88
N GLU A 144 6.77 -9.34 -3.92
CA GLU A 144 5.34 -9.62 -4.08
C GLU A 144 4.52 -8.39 -3.71
N SER A 145 3.52 -8.09 -4.54
CA SER A 145 2.53 -7.05 -4.24
C SER A 145 1.67 -7.46 -3.03
N VAL A 146 1.49 -6.56 -2.07
CA VAL A 146 0.44 -6.66 -1.05
C VAL A 146 -0.91 -6.54 -1.73
N LYS A 147 -1.79 -7.52 -1.54
CA LYS A 147 -3.10 -7.58 -2.19
C LYS A 147 -4.11 -6.64 -1.53
N ALA A 148 -4.99 -6.07 -2.35
CA ALA A 148 -6.10 -5.26 -1.88
C ALA A 148 -6.95 -6.03 -0.87
N SER A 149 -7.26 -5.39 0.25
CA SER A 149 -8.02 -5.97 1.35
C SER A 149 -9.05 -4.98 1.88
N LYS A 150 -10.16 -5.50 2.42
CA LYS A 150 -11.14 -4.68 3.16
C LYS A 150 -10.71 -4.38 4.60
N GLN A 151 -9.59 -4.96 5.03
CA GLN A 151 -9.02 -4.77 6.36
C GLN A 151 -7.59 -4.24 6.22
N ASN A 152 -7.10 -3.60 7.28
CA ASN A 152 -5.70 -3.22 7.35
C ASN A 152 -4.83 -4.46 7.29
N THR A 153 -3.75 -4.39 6.51
CA THR A 153 -2.77 -5.47 6.36
C THR A 153 -1.48 -4.99 7.00
N ARG A 154 -1.23 -5.42 8.25
CA ARG A 154 0.05 -5.18 8.94
C ARG A 154 1.07 -6.16 8.40
N LEU A 155 2.18 -5.64 7.87
CA LEU A 155 3.26 -6.46 7.33
C LEU A 155 4.16 -6.97 8.46
N THR A 156 5.08 -7.86 8.14
CA THR A 156 6.16 -8.23 9.06
C THR A 156 7.07 -7.00 9.28
N PRO A 157 7.51 -6.73 10.52
CA PRO A 157 8.47 -5.66 10.82
C PRO A 157 9.70 -5.73 9.92
N VAL A 158 10.30 -4.58 9.60
CA VAL A 158 11.53 -4.51 8.77
C VAL A 158 12.69 -5.22 9.47
N PHE A 159 12.80 -5.02 10.78
CA PHE A 159 13.62 -5.75 11.73
C PHE A 159 12.89 -5.75 13.08
N ASP A 160 13.33 -6.56 14.04
CA ASP A 160 12.73 -6.64 15.39
C ASP A 160 13.64 -6.13 16.51
N SER A 161 14.92 -5.93 16.21
CA SER A 161 15.92 -5.57 17.20
C SER A 161 17.13 -4.85 16.60
N VAL A 162 17.77 -4.07 17.45
CA VAL A 162 19.07 -3.44 17.20
C VAL A 162 20.06 -3.93 18.25
N THR A 163 21.14 -4.57 17.79
CA THR A 163 22.22 -5.03 18.68
C THR A 163 23.32 -3.98 18.72
N VAL A 164 23.63 -3.52 19.91
CA VAL A 164 24.72 -2.57 20.18
C VAL A 164 26.02 -3.36 20.27
N ALA A 165 27.05 -2.91 19.55
CA ALA A 165 28.36 -3.56 19.57
C ALA A 165 28.91 -3.67 20.99
N ASN A 166 29.56 -4.79 21.28
CA ASN A 166 30.21 -5.02 22.56
C ASN A 166 31.59 -4.34 22.58
N ILE A 167 31.58 -3.03 22.81
CA ILE A 167 32.81 -2.22 22.91
C ILE A 167 33.23 -2.17 24.39
N ILE A 168 34.09 -3.09 24.81
CA ILE A 168 34.71 -3.02 26.14
C ILE A 168 35.94 -2.12 26.05
N ASN A 169 35.73 -0.81 26.13
CA ASN A 169 36.84 0.14 26.27
C ASN A 169 37.36 0.10 27.72
N LYS A 170 38.48 -0.61 27.96
CA LYS A 170 39.18 -0.61 29.26
C LYS A 170 39.79 0.75 29.62
N ASP A 171 39.91 1.67 28.66
CA ASP A 171 40.59 2.97 28.80
C ASP A 171 39.66 4.20 28.63
N ASN A 172 38.36 4.00 28.91
CA ASN A 172 37.25 4.95 28.89
C ASN A 172 37.64 6.46 28.92
N SER A 173 37.37 7.20 27.83
CA SER A 173 37.19 8.66 27.92
C SER A 173 36.34 9.33 26.83
N GLU A 174 36.06 8.68 25.69
CA GLU A 174 35.13 9.26 24.71
C GLU A 174 33.84 8.44 24.64
N LEU A 175 32.72 9.07 25.00
CA LEU A 175 31.38 8.60 24.68
C LEU A 175 31.30 8.49 23.16
N VAL A 176 31.23 7.27 22.63
CA VAL A 176 30.98 7.07 21.21
C VAL A 176 29.54 7.50 20.94
N SER A 177 29.37 8.59 20.20
CA SER A 177 28.03 9.07 19.84
C SER A 177 27.42 8.08 18.86
N LEU A 178 26.26 7.53 19.21
CA LEU A 178 25.41 6.79 18.29
C LEU A 178 24.54 7.79 17.53
N SER A 179 24.39 7.59 16.23
CA SER A 179 23.48 8.37 15.40
C SER A 179 22.12 7.69 15.29
N ASP A 180 21.09 8.47 15.00
CA ASP A 180 19.72 7.97 14.87
C ASP A 180 19.60 6.98 13.70
N ILE A 181 18.79 5.93 13.90
CA ILE A 181 18.32 5.07 12.83
C ILE A 181 17.03 5.67 12.29
N GLU A 182 17.01 6.03 11.01
CA GLU A 182 15.81 6.53 10.33
C GLU A 182 15.21 5.45 9.44
N VAL A 183 13.90 5.23 9.56
CA VAL A 183 13.16 4.32 8.67
C VAL A 183 12.06 5.10 7.95
N LYS A 184 12.00 4.93 6.63
CA LYS A 184 10.93 5.48 5.78
C LYS A 184 10.34 4.37 4.94
N ALA A 185 9.08 4.53 4.55
CA ALA A 185 8.37 3.57 3.73
C ALA A 185 7.65 4.26 2.58
N SER A 186 7.58 3.59 1.44
CA SER A 186 6.80 4.00 0.28
C SER A 186 6.00 2.81 -0.25
N ALA A 187 4.90 3.08 -0.93
CA ALA A 187 4.11 2.07 -1.58
C ALA A 187 3.64 2.57 -2.95
N VAL A 188 3.78 1.73 -3.96
CA VAL A 188 3.46 2.05 -5.35
C VAL A 188 2.54 0.99 -5.92
N GLN A 189 1.55 1.40 -6.71
CA GLN A 189 0.54 0.50 -7.25
C GLN A 189 1.20 -0.56 -8.14
N SER A 190 0.83 -1.82 -7.97
CA SER A 190 1.42 -2.96 -8.69
C SER A 190 1.28 -2.88 -10.21
N LYS A 191 0.22 -2.23 -10.68
CA LYS A 191 -0.08 -2.05 -12.09
C LYS A 191 0.03 -0.59 -12.48
N VAL A 192 0.95 -0.30 -13.38
CA VAL A 192 1.05 1.01 -14.06
C VAL A 192 0.44 0.84 -15.44
N ALA A 193 -0.53 1.68 -15.79
CA ALA A 193 -1.30 1.59 -17.05
C ALA A 193 -1.96 0.21 -17.34
N GLY A 194 -2.14 -0.64 -16.34
CA GLY A 194 -2.76 -1.97 -16.46
C GLY A 194 -1.77 -3.12 -16.67
N GLU A 195 -0.48 -2.84 -16.79
CA GLU A 195 0.58 -3.84 -16.96
C GLU A 195 1.35 -4.03 -15.65
N ASP A 196 1.78 -5.28 -15.40
CA ASP A 196 2.67 -5.59 -14.29
C ASP A 196 4.11 -5.22 -14.71
N ASN A 197 4.61 -4.09 -14.19
CA ASN A 197 5.96 -3.61 -14.47
C ASN A 197 6.72 -3.33 -13.17
N TYR A 198 7.32 -4.38 -12.60
CA TYR A 198 8.02 -4.27 -11.33
C TYR A 198 9.21 -3.30 -11.40
N ASP A 199 9.93 -3.20 -12.51
CA ASP A 199 11.10 -2.33 -12.61
C ASP A 199 10.73 -0.84 -12.53
N GLU A 200 9.63 -0.45 -13.18
CA GLU A 200 9.09 0.91 -13.09
C GLU A 200 8.55 1.21 -11.69
N VAL A 201 7.77 0.28 -11.12
CA VAL A 201 7.25 0.37 -9.75
C VAL A 201 8.38 0.49 -8.73
N LYS A 202 9.47 -0.28 -8.92
CA LYS A 202 10.68 -0.23 -8.10
C LYS A 202 11.38 1.12 -8.23
N ALA A 203 11.57 1.63 -9.44
CA ALA A 203 12.19 2.93 -9.66
C ALA A 203 11.38 4.06 -9.00
N GLU A 204 10.06 4.07 -9.15
CA GLU A 204 9.18 5.05 -8.50
C GLU A 204 9.20 4.92 -6.98
N GLY A 205 9.09 3.69 -6.45
CA GLY A 205 9.08 3.43 -5.02
C GLY A 205 10.37 3.85 -4.34
N LEU A 206 11.51 3.58 -4.97
CA LEU A 206 12.82 4.05 -4.51
C LEU A 206 12.95 5.57 -4.63
N GLY A 207 12.48 6.17 -5.72
CA GLY A 207 12.49 7.63 -5.90
C GLY A 207 11.72 8.39 -4.81
N LEU A 208 10.58 7.85 -4.36
CA LEU A 208 9.83 8.38 -3.22
C LEU A 208 10.59 8.31 -1.88
N LEU A 209 11.57 7.42 -1.78
CA LEU A 209 12.47 7.28 -0.63
C LEU A 209 13.75 8.13 -0.78
N GLY A 210 13.84 8.96 -1.82
CA GLY A 210 15.01 9.80 -2.10
C GLY A 210 16.19 9.03 -2.70
N TYR A 211 15.94 7.86 -3.29
CA TYR A 211 16.97 7.14 -4.05
C TYR A 211 17.31 7.93 -5.32
N HIS A 212 18.57 8.31 -5.45
CA HIS A 212 19.11 8.99 -6.62
C HIS A 212 20.39 8.27 -7.04
N VAL A 213 20.39 7.66 -8.21
CA VAL A 213 21.61 7.13 -8.82
C VAL A 213 22.35 8.31 -9.42
N GLU A 214 23.56 8.58 -8.95
CA GLU A 214 24.48 9.53 -9.62
C GLU A 214 24.95 9.01 -10.99
#